data_AF-A0A3M1Z2F9-F1
#
_entry.id   AF-A0A3M1Z2F9-F1
#
_cell.length_a   1.000
_cell.length_b   1.000
_cell.length_c   1.000
_cell.angle_alpha   90.00
_cell.angle_beta   90.00
_cell.angle_gamma   90.00
#
_symmetry.space_group_name_H-M   'P 1'
#
loop_
_entity.id
_entity.type
_entity.pdbx_description
1 polymer ?
#
loop_
_entity_poly.entity_id
_entity_poly.type
_entity_poly.pdbx_seq_one_letter_code
_entity_poly.pdbx_strand_id
1 'polypeptide(L)' 'LYCTLEPCSMCAGAMVLARLPRLVYATTDPKAGASGSVLCITAHPQLNHEVQVEGGLLAEEAAELIRAFFRKLRAEGQK' A
#
# COMPACT_ATOMS: atom_id res chain seq x y z
N LEU A 1 -7.93 8.88 -0.03
CA LEU A 1 -6.59 8.84 -0.68
C LEU A 1 -6.55 7.65 -1.62
N TYR A 2 -6.00 7.81 -2.81
CA TYR A 2 -5.78 6.72 -3.77
C TYR A 2 -4.29 6.44 -3.92
N CYS A 3 -3.88 5.18 -3.87
CA CYS A 3 -2.50 4.78 -4.19
C CYS A 3 -2.46 3.45 -4.96
N THR A 4 -1.47 3.27 -5.83
CA THR A 4 -1.39 2.08 -6.70
C THR A 4 -0.83 0.84 -6.00
N LEU A 5 -0.20 1.01 -4.83
CA LEU A 5 0.33 -0.07 -4.02
C LEU A 5 -0.12 0.12 -2.58
N GLU A 6 -0.38 -0.98 -1.86
CA GLU A 6 -0.66 -0.95 -0.43
C GLU A 6 0.42 -0.15 0.33
N PRO A 7 0.04 0.77 1.23
CA PRO A 7 0.99 1.62 1.90
C PRO A 7 1.84 0.85 2.91
N CYS A 8 3.11 1.18 2.99
CA CYS A 8 4.02 0.69 4.02
C CYS A 8 3.73 1.30 5.39
N SER A 9 4.45 0.86 6.42
CA SER A 9 4.25 1.29 7.82
C SER A 9 4.34 2.81 8.00
N MET A 10 5.30 3.45 7.34
CA MET A 10 5.47 4.91 7.36
C MET A 10 4.22 5.62 6.82
N CYS A 11 3.76 5.22 5.63
CA CYS A 11 2.59 5.84 5.00
C CYS A 11 1.31 5.57 5.78
N ALA A 12 1.08 4.32 6.21
CA ALA A 12 -0.11 3.95 6.99
C ALA A 12 -0.21 4.73 8.31
N GLY A 13 0.91 4.88 9.04
CA GLY A 13 0.97 5.71 10.24
C GLY A 13 0.67 7.19 9.96
N ALA A 14 1.20 7.73 8.85
CA ALA A 14 0.90 9.10 8.44
C ALA A 14 -0.59 9.30 8.15
N MET A 15 -1.27 8.33 7.52
CA MET A 15 -2.71 8.41 7.25
C MET A 15 -3.54 8.45 8.53
N VAL A 16 -3.18 7.65 9.54
CA VAL A 16 -3.82 7.65 10.86
C VAL A 16 -3.62 9.00 11.55
N LEU A 17 -2.37 9.49 11.60
CA LEU A 17 -2.04 10.78 12.25
C LEU A 17 -2.70 11.98 11.56
N ALA A 18 -2.81 11.93 10.23
CA ALA A 18 -3.54 12.93 9.44
C ALA A 18 -5.07 12.78 9.50
N ARG A 19 -5.58 11.75 10.18
CA ARG A 19 -7.01 11.41 10.30
C ARG A 19 -7.69 11.28 8.94
N LEU A 20 -7.03 10.64 7.98
CA LEU A 20 -7.65 10.41 6.69
C LEU A 20 -8.89 9.52 6.84
N PRO A 21 -10.02 9.89 6.23
CA PRO A 21 -11.25 9.11 6.40
C PRO A 21 -11.21 7.80 5.62
N ARG A 22 -10.52 7.75 4.48
CA ARG A 22 -10.56 6.63 3.55
C ARG A 22 -9.28 6.47 2.74
N LEU A 23 -8.84 5.23 2.59
CA LEU A 23 -7.78 4.76 1.72
C LEU A 23 -8.36 3.77 0.70
N VAL A 24 -8.06 3.99 -0.58
CA VAL A 24 -8.29 3.02 -1.65
C VAL A 24 -6.93 2.69 -2.28
N TYR A 25 -6.54 1.42 -2.29
CA TYR A 25 -5.31 0.99 -2.97
C TYR A 25 -5.56 -0.07 -4.05
N ALA A 26 -4.67 -0.14 -5.04
CA ALA A 26 -4.82 -1.07 -6.15
C ALA A 26 -4.32 -2.48 -5.80
N THR A 27 -3.01 -2.73 -5.79
CA THR A 27 -2.45 -4.05 -5.45
C THR A 27 -1.89 -4.10 -4.02
N THR A 28 -1.88 -5.30 -3.43
CA THR A 28 -1.26 -5.55 -2.12
C THR A 28 0.26 -5.52 -2.18
N ASP A 29 0.90 -5.24 -1.05
CA ASP A 29 2.34 -5.38 -0.86
C ASP A 29 2.63 -6.49 0.16
N PRO A 30 2.88 -7.73 -0.29
CA PRO A 30 3.12 -8.86 0.62
C PRO A 30 4.45 -8.76 1.37
N LYS A 31 5.35 -7.82 1.01
CA LYS A 31 6.66 -7.67 1.65
C LYS A 31 6.68 -6.58 2.72
N ALA A 32 5.92 -5.49 2.51
CA ALA A 32 5.99 -4.33 3.40
C ALA A 32 4.63 -3.66 3.69
N GLY A 33 3.53 -4.17 3.14
CA GLY A 33 2.19 -3.60 3.27
C GLY A 33 1.73 -3.55 4.72
N ALA A 34 1.21 -2.40 5.14
CA ALA A 34 0.78 -2.13 6.52
C ALA A 34 -0.71 -1.76 6.64
N SER A 35 -1.52 -2.13 5.64
CA SER A 35 -2.98 -1.95 5.64
C SER A 35 -3.72 -3.28 5.42
N GLY A 36 -3.09 -4.40 5.81
CA GLY A 36 -3.66 -5.74 5.69
C GLY A 36 -2.64 -6.85 5.42
N SER A 37 -1.53 -6.57 4.72
CA SER A 37 -0.58 -7.63 4.32
C SER A 37 0.33 -8.09 5.46
N VAL A 38 1.30 -7.27 5.87
CA VAL A 38 2.25 -7.62 6.95
C VAL A 38 1.75 -7.08 8.29
N LEU A 39 1.24 -5.85 8.27
CA LEU A 39 0.65 -5.18 9.42
C LEU A 39 -0.71 -4.60 9.03
N CYS A 40 -1.50 -4.23 10.02
CA CYS A 40 -2.74 -3.47 9.84
C CYS A 40 -2.73 -2.23 10.74
N ILE A 41 -1.90 -1.24 10.39
CA ILE A 41 -1.77 0.00 11.17
C ILE A 41 -3.02 0.87 11.02
N THR A 42 -3.62 0.88 9.82
CA THR A 42 -4.82 1.68 9.50
C THR A 42 -6.05 1.36 10.35
N ALA A 43 -6.11 0.15 10.93
CA ALA A 43 -7.21 -0.29 11.80
C ALA A 43 -6.72 -0.87 13.13
N HIS A 44 -5.56 -0.42 13.62
CA HIS A 44 -5.02 -0.94 14.87
C HIS A 44 -5.82 -0.41 16.08
N PRO A 45 -6.34 -1.28 16.97
CA PRO A 45 -7.33 -0.90 17.99
C PRO A 45 -6.79 0.04 19.08
N GLN A 46 -5.47 0.14 19.24
CA GLN A 46 -4.84 1.06 20.20
C GLN A 46 -4.59 2.47 19.64
N LEU A 47 -4.85 2.70 18.35
CA LEU A 47 -4.66 4.01 17.72
C LEU A 47 -5.94 4.84 17.81
N ASN A 48 -5.78 6.16 17.72
CA ASN A 48 -6.84 7.14 17.97
C ASN A 48 -7.74 7.43 16.76
N HIS A 49 -7.48 6.80 15.61
CA HIS A 49 -8.25 6.97 14.37
C HIS A 49 -8.12 5.72 13.49
N GLU A 50 -9.23 5.28 12.92
CA GLU A 50 -9.28 4.16 11.96
C GLU A 50 -9.53 4.72 10.56
N VAL A 51 -8.75 4.24 9.59
CA VAL A 51 -8.90 4.59 8.18
C VAL A 51 -9.73 3.50 7.51
N GLN A 52 -10.81 3.88 6.82
CA GLN A 52 -11.57 2.91 6.00
C GLN A 52 -10.71 2.48 4.81
N VAL A 53 -10.44 1.19 4.69
CA VAL A 53 -9.53 0.64 3.67
C VAL A 53 -10.29 -0.21 2.66
N GLU A 54 -10.11 0.10 1.37
CA GLU A 54 -10.54 -0.74 0.25
C GLU A 54 -9.35 -1.04 -0.66
N GLY A 55 -9.09 -2.34 -0.90
CA GLY A 55 -8.05 -2.81 -1.81
C GLY A 55 -8.63 -3.42 -3.08
N GLY A 56 -7.83 -3.51 -4.14
CA GLY A 56 -8.16 -4.28 -5.34
C GLY A 56 -8.54 -3.45 -6.57
N LEU A 57 -8.64 -2.12 -6.45
CA LEU A 57 -9.05 -1.26 -7.57
C LEU A 57 -7.96 -1.22 -8.65
N LEU A 58 -8.20 -1.82 -9.82
CA LEU A 58 -7.20 -1.93 -10.90
C LEU A 58 -5.91 -2.66 -10.44
N ALA A 59 -6.07 -3.70 -9.61
CA ALA A 59 -4.96 -4.42 -9.02
C ALA A 59 -4.01 -5.04 -10.05
N GLU A 60 -4.56 -5.60 -11.14
CA GLU A 60 -3.75 -6.27 -12.18
C GLU A 60 -2.86 -5.26 -12.91
N GLU A 61 -3.41 -4.11 -13.28
CA GLU A 61 -2.69 -3.04 -13.96
C GLU A 61 -1.59 -2.46 -13.08
N ALA A 62 -1.91 -2.19 -11.81
CA ALA A 62 -0.92 -1.66 -10.87
C ALA A 62 0.20 -2.67 -10.56
N ALA A 63 -0.14 -3.96 -10.42
CA ALA A 63 0.85 -5.01 -10.23
C ALA A 63 1.77 -5.13 -11.45
N GLU A 64 1.23 -5.00 -12.65
CA GLU A 64 2.02 -5.09 -13.88
C GLU A 64 3.00 -3.91 -14.04
N LEU A 65 2.63 -2.70 -13.61
CA LEU A 65 3.56 -1.56 -13.59
C LEU A 65 4.81 -1.86 -12.75
N ILE A 66 4.64 -2.41 -11.55
CA ILE A 66 5.75 -2.77 -10.65
C ILE A 66 6.59 -3.90 -11.25
N ARG A 67 5.94 -4.93 -11.79
CA ARG A 67 6.63 -6.06 -12.44
C ARG A 67 7.45 -5.58 -13.63
N ALA A 68 6.88 -4.74 -14.49
CA ALA A 68 7.55 -4.17 -15.65
C ALA A 68 8.77 -3.34 -15.25
N PHE A 69 8.63 -2.48 -14.24
CA PHE A 69 9.73 -1.68 -13.70
C PHE A 69 10.91 -2.56 -13.26
N PHE A 70 10.66 -3.57 -12.43
CA PHE A 70 11.73 -4.45 -11.94
C PHE A 70 12.28 -5.40 -13.00
N ARG A 71 11.47 -5.83 -13.99
CA ARG A 71 11.97 -6.59 -15.15
C ARG A 71 12.98 -5.73 -15.94
N LYS A 72 12.66 -4.45 -16.17
CA LYS A 72 13.55 -3.51 -16.86
C LYS A 72 14.86 -3.30 -16.08
N LEU A 73 14.79 -2.99 -14.78
CA LEU A 73 15.99 -2.82 -13.95
C LEU A 73 16.94 -4.02 -13.99
N ARG A 74 16.39 -5.24 -13.87
CA ARG A 74 17.17 -6.48 -13.94
C ARG A 74 17.81 -6.69 -15.31
N ALA A 75 17.10 -6.34 -16.39
CA ALA A 75 17.64 -6.43 -17.75
C ALA A 75 18.79 -5.44 -17.98
N GLU A 76 18.76 -4.26 -17.34
CA GLU A 76 19.80 -3.24 -17.40
C GLU A 76 20.98 -3.51 -16.44
N GLY A 77 20.92 -4.59 -15.66
CA GLY A 77 21.96 -4.94 -14.68
C GLY A 77 21.99 -4.01 -13.45
N GLN A 78 20.97 -3.18 -13.27
CA GLN A 78 20.82 -2.30 -12.11
C GLN A 78 20.23 -3.14 -10.96
N LYS A 79 21.00 -3.27 -9.88
CA LYS A 79 20.58 -3.92 -8.63
C LYS A 79 19.88 -2.93 -7.72
#